data_AF-A0A3T1AKM8-F1
#
_entry.id   AF-A0A3T1AKM8-F1
#
_cell.length_a   1.000
_cell.length_b   1.000
_cell.length_c   1.000
_cell.angle_alpha   90.00
_cell.angle_beta   90.00
_cell.angle_gamma   90.00
#
_symmetry.space_group_name_H-M   'P 1'
#
loop_
_entity.id
_entity.type
_entity.pdbx_description
1 polymer ?
#
loop_
_entity_poly.entity_id
_entity_poly.type
_entity_poly.pdbx_seq_one_letter_code
_entity_poly.pdbx_strand_id
1 'polypeptide(L)'
;MTITVDELTGYVQRDLEADLARWFPSSDPAEVGEDARPVGPFLSRLPVAAAAALAAFDALVRGERVPAELDIADWSYGFDFAANDCGILDSDYSTPLTDDDVYSIGADGGGNYYVVLTNGQVAVWFHEEEVIEANTRFDTVDVFVWSLVRYHAVLAGTLPLAAVEADFLALGQDGALAPDLGMLALMRARATS
;
A
#
# COMPACT_ATOMS: atom_id res chain seq x y z
N MET A 1 -19.76 6.75 13.72
CA MET A 1 -20.07 5.91 12.56
C MET A 1 -18.73 5.43 12.04
N THR A 2 -18.55 4.13 11.87
CA THR A 2 -17.30 3.57 11.36
C THR A 2 -17.38 3.43 9.85
N ILE A 3 -16.27 3.66 9.17
CA ILE A 3 -16.18 3.55 7.72
C ILE A 3 -16.31 2.11 7.23
N THR A 4 -16.78 1.94 6.00
CA THR A 4 -16.92 0.66 5.31
C THR A 4 -16.07 0.61 4.04
N VAL A 5 -15.80 -0.60 3.54
CA VAL A 5 -15.09 -0.81 2.26
C VAL A 5 -15.81 -0.13 1.10
N ASP A 6 -17.14 -0.21 1.07
CA ASP A 6 -17.96 0.42 0.02
C ASP A 6 -17.81 1.96 0.01
N GLU A 7 -17.75 2.60 1.19
CA GLU A 7 -17.52 4.05 1.32
C GLU A 7 -16.13 4.47 0.85
N LEU A 8 -15.15 3.55 0.93
CA LEU A 8 -13.79 3.77 0.45
C LEU A 8 -13.62 3.55 -1.05
N THR A 9 -14.59 2.97 -1.75
CA THR A 9 -14.48 2.80 -3.20
C THR A 9 -14.28 4.16 -3.88
N GLY A 10 -13.20 4.25 -4.69
CA GLY A 10 -12.79 5.47 -5.38
C GLY A 10 -12.12 6.53 -4.50
N TYR A 11 -11.73 6.18 -3.26
CA TYR A 11 -10.99 7.06 -2.35
C TYR A 11 -9.74 7.67 -3.01
N VAL A 12 -8.95 6.89 -3.73
CA VAL A 12 -7.71 7.37 -4.36
C VAL A 12 -7.99 8.52 -5.35
N GLN A 13 -9.08 8.42 -6.11
CA GLN A 13 -9.44 9.43 -7.10
C GLN A 13 -10.12 10.66 -6.49
N ARG A 14 -10.82 10.48 -5.37
CA ARG A 14 -11.74 11.48 -4.82
C ARG A 14 -11.12 12.28 -3.68
N ASP A 15 -10.44 11.61 -2.76
CA ASP A 15 -10.13 12.16 -1.43
C ASP A 15 -8.63 12.14 -1.10
N LEU A 16 -7.84 11.26 -1.73
CA LEU A 16 -6.43 11.07 -1.38
C LEU A 16 -5.63 12.38 -1.37
N GLU A 17 -5.70 13.18 -2.43
CA GLU A 17 -4.94 14.43 -2.52
C GLU A 17 -5.28 15.41 -1.38
N ALA A 18 -6.56 15.49 -0.98
CA ALA A 18 -6.99 16.34 0.13
C ALA A 18 -6.42 15.84 1.47
N ASP A 19 -6.38 14.52 1.67
CA ASP A 19 -5.82 13.91 2.86
C ASP A 19 -4.29 14.06 2.93
N LEU A 20 -3.60 13.91 1.79
CA LEU A 20 -2.16 14.17 1.70
C LEU A 20 -1.84 15.63 2.06
N ALA A 21 -2.57 16.58 1.47
CA ALA A 21 -2.41 18.01 1.79
C ALA A 21 -2.75 18.33 3.26
N ARG A 22 -3.67 17.57 3.87
CA ARG A 22 -4.09 17.78 5.26
C ARG A 22 -3.05 17.32 6.26
N TRP A 23 -2.45 16.16 6.06
CA TRP A 23 -1.58 15.51 7.05
C TRP A 23 -0.09 15.59 6.74
N PHE A 24 0.28 15.86 5.49
CA PHE A 24 1.66 15.94 5.01
C PHE A 24 1.92 17.23 4.19
N PRO A 25 1.52 18.43 4.67
CA PRO A 25 1.55 19.66 3.87
C PRO A 25 2.95 20.19 3.55
N SER A 26 3.99 19.66 4.19
CA SER A 26 5.38 20.15 4.09
C SER A 26 6.38 19.03 3.88
N SER A 27 5.87 17.86 3.50
CA SER A 27 6.64 16.68 3.22
C SER A 27 7.29 16.77 1.85
N ASP A 28 8.51 16.26 1.74
CA ASP A 28 9.16 16.09 0.45
C ASP A 28 8.45 14.97 -0.33
N PRO A 29 8.31 15.11 -1.65
CA PRO A 29 7.69 14.07 -2.46
C PRO A 29 8.54 12.80 -2.50
N ALA A 30 7.88 11.65 -2.65
CA ALA A 30 8.50 10.38 -2.93
C ALA A 30 9.24 10.42 -4.29
N GLU A 31 10.48 9.94 -4.31
CA GLU A 31 11.27 9.80 -5.52
C GLU A 31 11.28 8.33 -5.95
N VAL A 32 10.76 8.03 -7.16
CA VAL A 32 10.64 6.64 -7.66
C VAL A 32 11.58 6.30 -8.81
N GLY A 33 12.34 7.29 -9.33
CA GLY A 33 13.32 7.08 -10.39
C GLY A 33 12.72 6.75 -11.76
N GLU A 34 13.58 6.74 -12.79
CA GLU A 34 13.21 6.39 -14.17
C GLU A 34 13.12 4.87 -14.38
N ASP A 35 13.75 4.09 -13.50
CA ASP A 35 13.83 2.62 -13.61
C ASP A 35 12.57 1.91 -13.09
N ALA A 36 11.69 2.61 -12.36
CA ALA A 36 10.41 2.07 -11.91
C ALA A 36 9.56 1.60 -13.09
N ARG A 37 9.23 0.29 -13.13
CA ARG A 37 8.46 -0.32 -14.22
C ARG A 37 7.18 0.46 -14.52
N PRO A 38 6.79 0.61 -15.80
CA PRO A 38 5.55 1.27 -16.15
C PRO A 38 4.35 0.46 -15.65
N VAL A 39 3.36 1.14 -15.04
CA VAL A 39 2.15 0.48 -14.53
C VAL A 39 1.20 0.00 -15.64
N GLY A 40 1.28 0.64 -16.83
CA GLY A 40 0.33 0.45 -17.93
C GLY A 40 0.04 -1.00 -18.34
N PRO A 41 1.07 -1.85 -18.57
CA PRO A 41 0.85 -3.27 -18.86
C PRO A 41 0.05 -4.00 -17.78
N PHE A 42 0.35 -3.73 -16.51
CA PHE A 42 -0.33 -4.36 -15.37
C PHE A 42 -1.79 -3.91 -15.24
N LEU A 43 -2.11 -2.63 -15.52
CA LEU A 43 -3.48 -2.11 -15.47
C LEU A 43 -4.46 -2.91 -16.34
N SER A 44 -3.99 -3.44 -17.47
CA SER A 44 -4.82 -4.23 -18.39
C SER A 44 -5.25 -5.60 -17.83
N ARG A 45 -4.61 -6.05 -16.75
CA ARG A 45 -4.86 -7.32 -16.07
C ARG A 45 -5.77 -7.19 -14.86
N LEU A 46 -6.04 -5.96 -14.43
CA LEU A 46 -6.81 -5.68 -13.21
C LEU A 46 -8.33 -5.56 -13.49
N PRO A 47 -9.16 -5.84 -12.47
CA PRO A 47 -10.54 -5.39 -12.46
C PRO A 47 -10.62 -3.86 -12.65
N VAL A 48 -11.68 -3.39 -13.32
CA VAL A 48 -11.83 -1.96 -13.70
C VAL A 48 -11.63 -1.00 -12.53
N ALA A 49 -12.20 -1.29 -11.36
CA ALA A 49 -12.08 -0.43 -10.19
C ALA A 49 -10.63 -0.39 -9.65
N ALA A 50 -9.97 -1.54 -9.56
CA ALA A 50 -8.57 -1.63 -9.12
C ALA A 50 -7.63 -0.95 -10.12
N ALA A 51 -7.86 -1.10 -11.43
CA ALA A 51 -7.11 -0.40 -12.46
C ALA A 51 -7.25 1.12 -12.34
N ALA A 52 -8.46 1.63 -12.08
CA ALA A 52 -8.71 3.05 -11.90
C ALA A 52 -8.01 3.61 -10.65
N ALA A 53 -8.08 2.90 -9.52
CA ALA A 53 -7.41 3.28 -8.29
C ALA A 53 -5.88 3.26 -8.46
N LEU A 54 -5.30 2.18 -9.00
CA LEU A 54 -3.86 2.08 -9.21
C LEU A 54 -3.34 3.11 -10.21
N ALA A 55 -4.06 3.36 -11.31
CA ALA A 55 -3.67 4.39 -12.28
C ALA A 55 -3.68 5.80 -11.67
N ALA A 56 -4.67 6.10 -10.83
CA ALA A 56 -4.73 7.38 -10.14
C ALA A 56 -3.62 7.53 -9.10
N PHE A 57 -3.32 6.46 -8.37
CA PHE A 57 -2.19 6.44 -7.43
C PHE A 57 -0.85 6.65 -8.15
N ASP A 58 -0.62 5.91 -9.24
CA ASP A 58 0.60 6.04 -10.05
C ASP A 58 0.80 7.45 -10.61
N ALA A 59 -0.29 8.08 -11.09
CA ALA A 59 -0.24 9.45 -11.56
C ALA A 59 0.16 10.45 -10.46
N LEU A 60 -0.25 10.21 -9.20
CA LEU A 60 0.14 11.06 -8.07
C LEU A 60 1.59 10.80 -7.64
N VAL A 61 2.03 9.54 -7.58
CA VAL A 61 3.41 9.17 -7.24
C VAL A 61 4.38 9.78 -8.27
N ARG A 62 4.15 9.49 -9.56
CA ARG A 62 4.99 10.01 -10.65
C ARG A 62 4.84 11.50 -10.90
N GLY A 63 3.77 12.10 -10.39
CA GLY A 63 3.52 13.54 -10.40
C GLY A 63 4.12 14.28 -9.20
N GLU A 64 4.93 13.61 -8.36
CA GLU A 64 5.54 14.18 -7.15
C GLU A 64 4.50 14.75 -6.17
N ARG A 65 3.34 14.08 -6.06
CA ARG A 65 2.24 14.47 -5.16
C ARG A 65 2.12 13.60 -3.93
N VAL A 66 2.84 12.48 -3.88
CA VAL A 66 2.81 11.55 -2.75
C VAL A 66 4.04 11.79 -1.87
N PRO A 67 3.88 11.97 -0.54
CA PRO A 67 4.99 12.15 0.41
C PRO A 67 5.93 10.96 0.49
N ALA A 68 7.24 11.20 0.67
CA ALA A 68 8.23 10.16 0.95
C ALA A 68 7.98 9.42 2.27
N GLU A 69 7.30 10.07 3.22
CA GLU A 69 6.92 9.51 4.52
C GLU A 69 5.97 8.32 4.42
N LEU A 70 5.39 8.03 3.24
CA LEU A 70 4.58 6.83 3.00
C LEU A 70 5.42 5.60 2.61
N ASP A 71 6.75 5.65 2.79
CA ASP A 71 7.69 4.57 2.45
C ASP A 71 7.60 4.12 0.97
N ILE A 72 7.46 5.11 0.09
CA ILE A 72 7.49 4.95 -1.37
C ILE A 72 8.82 5.51 -1.87
N ALA A 73 9.59 4.68 -2.57
CA ALA A 73 10.92 5.03 -3.03
C ALA A 73 11.28 4.29 -4.33
N ASP A 74 12.38 4.69 -4.96
CA ASP A 74 12.94 4.13 -6.20
C ASP A 74 13.29 2.63 -6.10
N TRP A 75 13.66 2.17 -4.91
CA TRP A 75 13.97 0.77 -4.65
C TRP A 75 12.72 -0.10 -4.36
N SER A 76 11.53 0.47 -4.19
CA SER A 76 10.31 -0.29 -3.89
C SER A 76 9.19 -0.08 -4.91
N TYR A 77 9.01 1.12 -5.44
CA TYR A 77 7.90 1.43 -6.33
C TYR A 77 8.18 0.95 -7.75
N GLY A 78 7.27 0.15 -8.32
CA GLY A 78 7.48 -0.44 -9.65
C GLY A 78 8.70 -1.35 -9.72
N PHE A 79 9.06 -1.99 -8.60
CA PHE A 79 10.19 -2.92 -8.52
C PHE A 79 10.09 -4.04 -9.57
N ASP A 80 11.21 -4.31 -10.23
CA ASP A 80 11.36 -5.38 -11.22
C ASP A 80 12.01 -6.59 -10.55
N PHE A 81 11.19 -7.57 -10.15
CA PHE A 81 11.63 -8.73 -9.38
C PHE A 81 12.58 -9.59 -10.22
N ALA A 82 12.22 -9.87 -11.47
CA ALA A 82 13.05 -10.66 -12.39
C ALA A 82 14.39 -9.98 -12.69
N ALA A 83 14.43 -8.66 -12.88
CA ALA A 83 15.69 -7.95 -13.13
C ALA A 83 16.62 -7.90 -11.90
N ASN A 84 16.07 -8.09 -10.70
CA ASN A 84 16.81 -8.16 -9.44
C ASN A 84 17.05 -9.59 -8.95
N ASP A 85 16.82 -10.60 -9.79
CA ASP A 85 16.95 -12.02 -9.46
C ASP A 85 16.11 -12.47 -8.24
N CYS A 86 14.98 -11.79 -7.99
CA CYS A 86 14.03 -12.14 -6.95
C CYS A 86 12.90 -13.03 -7.49
N GLY A 87 12.55 -14.07 -6.73
CA GLY A 87 11.37 -14.88 -6.96
C GLY A 87 10.07 -14.25 -6.44
N ILE A 88 8.95 -14.84 -6.86
CA ILE A 88 7.64 -14.52 -6.33
C ILE A 88 6.87 -15.84 -6.21
N LEU A 89 6.55 -16.24 -4.99
CA LEU A 89 5.66 -17.35 -4.70
C LEU A 89 4.31 -16.81 -4.23
N ASP A 90 3.23 -17.45 -4.66
CA ASP A 90 1.92 -17.25 -4.03
C ASP A 90 1.97 -17.76 -2.58
N SER A 91 0.96 -17.37 -1.82
CA SER A 91 0.71 -17.71 -0.41
C SER A 91 0.64 -19.21 -0.07
N ASP A 92 0.69 -20.10 -1.07
CA ASP A 92 0.84 -21.54 -0.87
C ASP A 92 2.31 -22.00 -0.78
N TYR A 93 3.26 -21.06 -0.89
CA TYR A 93 4.72 -21.29 -0.85
C TYR A 93 5.23 -22.23 -1.96
N SER A 94 4.49 -22.38 -3.05
CA SER A 94 4.83 -23.36 -4.09
C SER A 94 4.47 -22.94 -5.51
N THR A 95 3.44 -22.13 -5.68
CA THR A 95 2.99 -21.64 -6.98
C THR A 95 3.83 -20.43 -7.38
N PRO A 96 4.68 -20.54 -8.42
CA PRO A 96 5.46 -19.41 -8.87
C PRO A 96 4.56 -18.39 -9.60
N LEU A 97 4.81 -17.13 -9.29
CA LEU A 97 4.25 -15.96 -9.95
C LEU A 97 5.37 -15.19 -10.65
N THR A 98 4.99 -14.20 -11.43
CA THR A 98 5.92 -13.34 -12.17
C THR A 98 5.64 -11.87 -11.88
N ASP A 99 6.56 -11.01 -12.30
CA ASP A 99 6.39 -9.56 -12.42
C ASP A 99 5.09 -9.12 -13.09
N ASP A 100 4.53 -10.00 -13.91
CA ASP A 100 3.33 -9.79 -14.68
C ASP A 100 2.06 -10.01 -13.81
N ASP A 101 2.19 -10.74 -12.70
CA ASP A 101 1.12 -11.09 -11.76
C ASP A 101 1.02 -10.14 -10.56
N VAL A 102 2.02 -9.27 -10.37
CA VAL A 102 2.06 -8.29 -9.29
C VAL A 102 2.60 -6.94 -9.74
N TYR A 103 2.33 -5.88 -8.98
CA TYR A 103 2.99 -4.58 -9.14
C TYR A 103 3.30 -3.97 -7.78
N SER A 104 4.57 -3.67 -7.52
CA SER A 104 5.00 -3.09 -6.25
C SER A 104 4.66 -1.60 -6.16
N ILE A 105 4.10 -1.17 -5.03
CA ILE A 105 3.59 0.19 -4.81
C ILE A 105 4.19 0.90 -3.59
N GLY A 106 5.18 0.29 -2.93
CA GLY A 106 5.87 0.84 -1.77
C GLY A 106 6.41 -0.24 -0.87
N ALA A 107 6.91 0.13 0.31
CA ALA A 107 7.47 -0.79 1.29
C ALA A 107 6.87 -0.60 2.68
N ASP A 108 7.05 -1.59 3.55
CA ASP A 108 6.59 -1.56 4.95
C ASP A 108 7.58 -0.86 5.91
N GLY A 109 8.69 -0.31 5.38
CA GLY A 109 9.80 0.26 6.15
C GLY A 109 10.74 -0.78 6.77
N GLY A 110 10.42 -2.08 6.65
CA GLY A 110 11.20 -3.23 7.13
C GLY A 110 11.91 -4.02 6.03
N GLY A 111 11.74 -3.61 4.76
CA GLY A 111 12.35 -4.26 3.59
C GLY A 111 11.39 -5.15 2.80
N ASN A 112 10.14 -5.28 3.23
CA ASN A 112 9.09 -6.00 2.49
C ASN A 112 8.28 -5.03 1.65
N TYR A 113 7.71 -5.52 0.54
CA TYR A 113 7.05 -4.66 -0.44
C TYR A 113 5.55 -4.86 -0.43
N TYR A 114 4.80 -3.77 -0.51
CA TYR A 114 3.37 -3.82 -0.80
C TYR A 114 3.18 -4.03 -2.29
N VAL A 115 2.51 -5.12 -2.66
CA VAL A 115 2.24 -5.49 -4.05
C VAL A 115 0.75 -5.55 -4.33
N VAL A 116 0.33 -4.98 -5.46
CA VAL A 116 -1.01 -5.15 -6.02
C VAL A 116 -1.06 -6.45 -6.79
N LEU A 117 -2.06 -7.28 -6.55
CA LEU A 117 -2.28 -8.55 -7.24
C LEU A 117 -3.24 -8.37 -8.41
N THR A 118 -3.21 -9.27 -9.40
CA THR A 118 -4.11 -9.21 -10.56
C THR A 118 -5.60 -9.27 -10.22
N ASN A 119 -5.98 -9.70 -9.01
CA ASN A 119 -7.35 -9.67 -8.53
C ASN A 119 -7.77 -8.31 -7.91
N GLY A 120 -6.84 -7.34 -7.81
CA GLY A 120 -7.08 -6.01 -7.26
C GLY A 120 -6.82 -5.86 -5.75
N GLN A 121 -6.48 -6.95 -5.05
CA GLN A 121 -6.05 -6.90 -3.66
C GLN A 121 -4.63 -6.34 -3.54
N VAL A 122 -4.28 -5.85 -2.35
CA VAL A 122 -2.89 -5.55 -1.97
C VAL A 122 -2.44 -6.55 -0.93
N ALA A 123 -1.20 -6.99 -1.00
CA ALA A 123 -0.58 -7.87 -0.02
C ALA A 123 0.89 -7.47 0.18
N VAL A 124 1.53 -8.01 1.21
CA VAL A 124 2.96 -7.86 1.42
C VAL A 124 3.68 -9.04 0.78
N TRP A 125 4.68 -8.74 -0.05
CA TRP A 125 5.70 -9.69 -0.49
C TRP A 125 6.87 -9.63 0.49
N PHE A 126 7.19 -10.76 1.08
CA PHE A 126 8.28 -10.90 2.05
C PHE A 126 9.59 -11.15 1.32
N HIS A 127 10.58 -10.28 1.54
CA HIS A 127 11.82 -10.32 0.78
C HIS A 127 12.66 -11.58 1.06
N GLU A 128 12.70 -12.04 2.31
CA GLU A 128 13.53 -13.17 2.70
C GLU A 128 12.98 -14.51 2.18
N GLU A 129 11.66 -14.67 2.20
CA GLU A 129 10.97 -15.87 1.73
C GLU A 129 10.56 -15.81 0.25
N GLU A 130 10.59 -14.62 -0.35
CA GLU A 130 10.11 -14.33 -1.70
C GLU A 130 8.62 -14.71 -1.93
N VAL A 131 7.81 -14.60 -0.88
CA VAL A 131 6.41 -15.08 -0.82
C VAL A 131 5.44 -13.92 -0.59
N ILE A 132 4.26 -14.01 -1.22
CA ILE A 132 3.12 -13.14 -0.92
C ILE A 132 2.35 -13.70 0.28
N GLU A 133 2.27 -12.92 1.36
CA GLU A 133 1.67 -13.38 2.61
C GLU A 133 0.14 -13.16 2.63
N ALA A 134 -0.63 -14.26 2.74
CA ALA A 134 -2.10 -14.18 2.68
C ALA A 134 -2.72 -13.39 3.83
N ASN A 135 -2.12 -13.43 5.02
CA ASN A 135 -2.57 -12.73 6.22
C ASN A 135 -2.17 -11.25 6.26
N THR A 136 -1.66 -10.70 5.15
CA THR A 136 -1.30 -9.29 5.02
C THR A 136 -2.20 -8.52 4.05
N ARG A 137 -3.30 -9.15 3.62
CA ARG A 137 -4.13 -8.67 2.53
C ARG A 137 -4.98 -7.45 2.90
N PHE A 138 -5.21 -6.63 1.89
CA PHE A 138 -6.23 -5.61 1.81
C PHE A 138 -7.14 -5.91 0.62
N ASP A 139 -8.44 -5.70 0.79
CA ASP A 139 -9.47 -6.05 -0.19
C ASP A 139 -9.33 -5.27 -1.49
N THR A 140 -8.88 -4.02 -1.40
CA THR A 140 -8.73 -3.12 -2.57
C THR A 140 -7.57 -2.16 -2.39
N VAL A 141 -7.07 -1.62 -3.51
CA VAL A 141 -6.10 -0.52 -3.54
C VAL A 141 -6.61 0.70 -2.75
N ASP A 142 -7.90 1.04 -2.85
CA ASP A 142 -8.48 2.18 -2.12
C ASP A 142 -8.37 2.00 -0.60
N VAL A 143 -8.73 0.82 -0.09
CA VAL A 143 -8.66 0.51 1.34
C VAL A 143 -7.21 0.49 1.83
N PHE A 144 -6.29 -0.07 1.04
CA PHE A 144 -4.87 -0.05 1.35
C PHE A 144 -4.33 1.38 1.44
N VAL A 145 -4.54 2.21 0.42
CA VAL A 145 -3.99 3.57 0.39
C VAL A 145 -4.64 4.44 1.47
N TRP A 146 -5.94 4.28 1.75
CA TRP A 146 -6.58 4.91 2.89
C TRP A 146 -5.87 4.53 4.19
N SER A 147 -5.64 3.23 4.41
CA SER A 147 -4.98 2.71 5.62
C SER A 147 -3.55 3.24 5.76
N LEU A 148 -2.76 3.19 4.69
CA LEU A 148 -1.38 3.68 4.64
C LEU A 148 -1.29 5.16 5.04
N VAL A 149 -2.14 6.01 4.46
CA VAL A 149 -2.15 7.45 4.77
C VAL A 149 -2.46 7.71 6.25
N ARG A 150 -3.45 7.02 6.83
CA ARG A 150 -3.79 7.20 8.26
C ARG A 150 -2.69 6.64 9.16
N TYR A 151 -2.14 5.49 8.78
CA TYR A 151 -1.04 4.85 9.50
C TYR A 151 0.13 5.81 9.66
N HIS A 152 0.65 6.36 8.56
CA HIS A 152 1.75 7.31 8.61
C HIS A 152 1.38 8.65 9.27
N ALA A 153 0.14 9.13 9.10
CA ALA A 153 -0.30 10.35 9.78
C ALA A 153 -0.33 10.18 11.32
N VAL A 154 -0.68 8.99 11.81
CA VAL A 154 -0.61 8.65 13.23
C VAL A 154 0.84 8.54 13.70
N LEU A 155 1.71 7.88 12.94
CA LEU A 155 3.14 7.77 13.28
C LEU A 155 3.84 9.14 13.31
N ALA A 156 3.47 10.04 12.40
CA ALA A 156 3.95 11.42 12.35
C ALA A 156 3.32 12.32 13.43
N GLY A 157 2.31 11.85 14.15
CA GLY A 157 1.60 12.61 15.18
C GLY A 157 0.66 13.69 14.65
N THR A 158 0.35 13.70 13.35
CA THR A 158 -0.57 14.65 12.72
C THR A 158 -2.04 14.20 12.78
N LEU A 159 -2.27 12.93 13.11
CA LEU A 159 -3.59 12.33 13.33
C LEU A 159 -3.59 11.52 14.64
N PRO A 160 -4.49 11.77 15.61
CA PRO A 160 -4.56 10.94 16.82
C PRO A 160 -5.10 9.53 16.50
N LEU A 161 -4.49 8.49 17.09
CA LEU A 161 -4.94 7.09 16.95
C LEU A 161 -6.44 6.91 17.25
N ALA A 162 -6.95 7.58 18.28
CA ALA A 162 -8.36 7.51 18.66
C ALA A 162 -9.34 7.97 17.56
N ALA A 163 -8.87 8.71 16.56
CA ALA A 163 -9.69 9.13 15.41
C ALA A 163 -9.85 8.04 14.35
N VAL A 164 -9.02 7.00 14.34
CA VAL A 164 -8.97 5.99 13.26
C VAL A 164 -9.09 4.55 13.77
N GLU A 165 -8.81 4.29 15.04
CA GLU A 165 -8.76 2.92 15.58
C GLU A 165 -10.06 2.13 15.33
N ALA A 166 -11.22 2.75 15.53
CA ALA A 166 -12.50 2.09 15.29
C ALA A 166 -12.73 1.77 13.80
N ASP A 167 -12.21 2.60 12.90
CA ASP A 167 -12.31 2.39 11.45
C ASP A 167 -11.41 1.24 10.99
N PHE A 168 -10.18 1.16 11.48
CA PHE A 168 -9.28 0.02 11.22
C PHE A 168 -9.91 -1.30 11.66
N LEU A 169 -10.50 -1.33 12.87
CA LEU A 169 -11.19 -2.50 13.39
C LEU A 169 -12.46 -2.85 12.57
N ALA A 170 -13.19 -1.84 12.09
CA ALA A 170 -14.39 -2.06 11.30
C ALA A 170 -14.09 -2.53 9.87
N LEU A 171 -13.02 -2.01 9.26
CA LEU A 171 -12.56 -2.44 7.94
C LEU A 171 -12.04 -3.87 7.95
N GLY A 172 -11.47 -4.34 9.07
CA GLY A 172 -11.18 -5.77 9.24
C GLY A 172 -10.07 -6.32 8.33
N GLN A 173 -9.18 -5.48 7.82
CA GLN A 173 -8.17 -5.88 6.84
C GLN A 173 -7.03 -6.64 7.52
N ASP A 174 -6.68 -7.81 7.01
CA ASP A 174 -5.69 -8.69 7.63
C ASP A 174 -4.33 -7.97 7.80
N GLY A 175 -3.84 -7.29 6.76
CA GLY A 175 -2.61 -6.50 6.82
C GLY A 175 -2.65 -5.30 7.77
N ALA A 176 -3.83 -4.81 8.11
CA ALA A 176 -3.98 -3.72 9.07
C ALA A 176 -4.07 -4.23 10.52
N LEU A 177 -4.57 -5.46 10.71
CA LEU A 177 -4.91 -6.02 12.03
C LEU A 177 -3.99 -7.14 12.51
N ALA A 178 -3.02 -7.58 11.70
CA ALA A 178 -2.03 -8.58 12.10
C ALA A 178 -1.40 -8.21 13.47
N PRO A 179 -1.35 -9.15 14.45
CA PRO A 179 -1.01 -8.80 15.84
C PRO A 179 0.36 -8.14 16.05
N ASP A 180 1.37 -8.57 15.29
CA ASP A 180 2.76 -8.14 15.48
C ASP A 180 3.27 -7.23 14.35
N LEU A 181 2.61 -7.23 13.19
CA LEU A 181 3.03 -6.53 11.98
C LEU A 181 1.98 -5.57 11.42
N GLY A 182 0.73 -5.67 11.89
CA GLY A 182 -0.37 -4.88 11.37
C GLY A 182 -0.23 -3.41 11.73
N MET A 183 -0.64 -2.54 10.80
CA MET A 183 -0.60 -1.09 10.97
C MET A 183 -1.19 -0.64 12.32
N LEU A 184 -2.29 -1.25 12.78
CA LEU A 184 -2.90 -0.90 14.06
C LEU A 184 -2.06 -1.27 15.29
N ALA A 185 -1.38 -2.41 15.26
CA ALA A 185 -0.48 -2.82 16.34
C ALA A 185 0.70 -1.86 16.47
N LEU A 186 1.29 -1.47 15.34
CA LEU A 186 2.40 -0.52 15.27
C LEU A 186 2.00 0.88 15.76
N MET A 187 0.83 1.39 15.34
CA MET A 187 0.32 2.67 15.85
C MET A 187 0.08 2.66 17.37
N ARG A 188 -0.45 1.55 17.92
CA ARG A 188 -0.65 1.40 19.37
C ARG A 188 0.67 1.41 20.13
N ALA A 189 1.67 0.67 19.64
CA ALA A 189 3.00 0.65 20.24
C ALA A 189 3.59 2.07 20.29
N ARG A 190 3.46 2.84 19.20
CA ARG A 190 3.90 4.24 19.13
C ARG A 190 3.14 5.17 20.08
N ALA A 191 1.85 4.97 20.28
CA ALA A 191 1.05 5.78 21.19
C ALA A 191 1.40 5.55 22.68
N THR A 192 2.03 4.42 23.00
CA THR A 192 2.46 4.06 24.36
C THR A 192 3.91 4.39 24.68
N SER A 193 4.72 4.77 23.68
CA SER A 193 6.14 5.14 23.81
C SER A 193 6.31 6.62 24.13
#